data_AF-A0AA42ZU80-F1
#
_entry.id   AF-A0AA42ZU80-F1
#
_cell.length_a   1.000
_cell.length_b   1.000
_cell.length_c   1.000
_cell.angle_alpha   90.00
_cell.angle_beta   90.00
_cell.angle_gamma   90.00
#
_symmetry.space_group_name_H-M   'P 1'
#
loop_
_entity.id
_entity.type
_entity.pdbx_description
1 polymer ?
#
loop_
_entity_poly.entity_id
_entity_poly.type
_entity_poly.pdbx_seq_one_letter_code
_entity_poly.pdbx_strand_id
1 'polypeptide(L)' 'TSAAVIWQMNGFTKEAGASIGSTSSDWAVARLGDYNGGGQADILWRNTSTGGTVVWQMNGLAQEAVQSIGNVSGTWDVQ' A
#
# COMPACT_ATOMS: atom_id res chain seq x y z
N THR A 1 -13.46 6.24 7.24
CA THR A 1 -12.26 6.13 6.39
C THR A 1 -11.05 6.32 7.28
N SER A 2 -10.01 5.54 7.05
CA SER A 2 -8.72 5.64 7.74
C SER A 2 -7.73 6.31 6.79
N ALA A 3 -7.06 7.37 7.22
CA ALA A 3 -6.01 7.99 6.42
C ALA A 3 -4.79 7.08 6.38
N ALA A 4 -4.21 6.91 5.19
CA ALA A 4 -2.93 6.24 5.02
C ALA A 4 -1.83 7.32 4.95
N VAL A 5 -0.79 7.16 5.77
CA VAL A 5 0.36 8.08 5.80
C VAL A 5 1.64 7.31 5.58
N ILE A 6 2.58 7.93 4.88
CA ILE A 6 3.93 7.42 4.69
C ILE A 6 4.93 8.34 5.37
N TRP A 7 6.00 7.78 5.94
CA TRP A 7 7.08 8.51 6.57
C TRP A 7 8.42 8.14 5.94
N GLN A 8 9.22 9.16 5.66
CA GLN A 8 10.64 8.98 5.39
C GLN A 8 11.37 9.03 6.73
N MET A 9 12.13 7.97 7.02
CA MET A 9 12.81 7.78 8.29
C MET A 9 14.31 7.69 8.08
N ASN A 10 15.07 8.29 8.98
CA ASN A 10 16.52 8.12 9.10
C ASN A 10 16.80 7.59 10.51
N GLY A 11 16.97 6.27 10.61
CA GLY A 11 16.92 5.57 11.89
C GLY A 11 15.56 5.80 12.58
N PHE A 12 15.60 6.33 13.81
CA PHE A 12 14.39 6.66 14.59
C PHE A 12 13.87 8.08 14.35
N THR A 13 14.52 8.88 13.50
CA THR A 13 14.09 10.25 13.20
C THR A 13 13.20 10.26 11.97
N LYS A 14 12.03 10.90 12.07
CA LYS A 14 11.18 11.21 10.92
C LYS A 14 11.72 12.44 10.19
N GLU A 15 12.18 12.25 8.96
CA GLU A 15 12.67 13.34 8.11
C GLU A 15 11.54 14.01 7.31
N ALA A 16 10.58 13.22 6.82
CA ALA A 16 9.43 13.72 6.07
C ALA A 16 8.23 12.80 6.18
N GLY A 17 7.06 13.26 5.69
CA GLY A 17 5.90 12.40 5.55
C GLY A 17 4.76 13.06 4.80
N ALA A 18 3.87 12.23 4.27
CA ALA A 18 2.72 12.68 3.49
C ALA A 18 1.50 11.80 3.76
N SER A 19 0.31 12.37 3.56
CA SER A 19 -0.92 11.60 3.39
C SER A 19 -0.95 11.06 1.97
N ILE A 20 -1.17 9.77 1.82
CA ILE A 20 -1.15 9.07 0.53
C ILE A 20 -2.54 8.54 0.15
N GLY A 21 -3.59 9.12 0.75
CA GLY A 21 -4.97 8.76 0.49
C GLY A 21 -5.67 8.19 1.72
N SER A 22 -6.79 7.50 1.50
CA SER A 22 -7.56 6.88 2.56
C SER A 22 -8.15 5.55 2.12
N THR A 23 -8.21 4.60 3.06
CA THR A 23 -8.85 3.30 2.89
C THR A 23 -10.01 3.15 3.90
N SER A 24 -10.80 2.08 3.81
CA SER A 24 -11.68 1.66 4.92
C SER A 24 -10.91 0.75 5.89
N SER A 25 -11.47 0.52 7.07
CA SER A 25 -10.87 -0.35 8.11
C SER A 25 -10.62 -1.79 7.66
N ASP A 26 -11.30 -2.23 6.60
CA ASP A 26 -11.20 -3.59 6.10
C ASP A 26 -9.98 -3.78 5.19
N TRP A 27 -9.23 -2.72 4.89
CA TRP A 27 -8.02 -2.80 4.08
C TRP A 27 -6.77 -2.74 4.96
N ALA A 28 -5.90 -3.74 4.80
CA ALA A 28 -4.61 -3.81 5.46
C ALA A 28 -3.48 -3.80 4.43
N VAL A 29 -2.31 -3.28 4.82
CA VAL A 29 -1.08 -3.45 4.05
C VAL A 29 -0.71 -4.92 4.13
N ALA A 30 -0.71 -5.59 2.98
CA ALA A 30 -0.29 -6.98 2.86
C ALA A 30 1.22 -7.07 2.64
N ARG A 31 1.77 -6.20 1.77
CA ARG A 31 3.19 -6.23 1.42
C ARG A 31 3.69 -4.90 0.85
N LEU A 32 5.01 -4.74 0.89
CA LEU A 32 5.73 -3.69 0.17
C LEU A 32 6.61 -4.35 -0.88
N GLY A 33 6.75 -3.73 -2.05
CA GLY A 33 7.59 -4.24 -3.14
C GLY A 33 7.52 -3.35 -4.38
N ASP A 34 8.51 -3.44 -5.26
CA ASP A 34 8.48 -2.73 -6.55
C ASP A 34 7.64 -3.53 -7.55
N TYR A 35 6.38 -3.13 -7.74
CA TYR A 35 5.43 -3.84 -8.60
C TYR A 35 5.33 -3.21 -9.99
N ASN A 36 5.73 -1.94 -10.15
CA ASN A 36 5.73 -1.23 -11.43
C ASN A 36 7.11 -1.17 -12.13
N GLY A 37 8.17 -1.65 -11.49
CA GLY A 37 9.54 -1.67 -12.03
C GLY A 37 10.26 -0.32 -11.95
N GLY A 38 9.78 0.58 -11.10
CA GLY A 38 10.28 1.96 -10.95
C GLY A 38 11.48 2.11 -10.02
N GLY A 39 11.92 1.03 -9.37
CA GLY A 39 13.02 1.05 -8.39
C GLY A 39 12.63 1.62 -7.02
N GLN A 40 11.34 1.89 -6.80
CA GLN A 40 10.78 2.34 -5.53
C GLN A 40 9.72 1.34 -5.06
N ALA A 41 9.53 1.23 -3.74
CA ALA A 41 8.55 0.31 -3.18
C ALA A 41 7.12 0.87 -3.30
N ASP A 42 6.26 0.08 -3.92
CA ASP A 42 4.80 0.23 -3.94
C ASP A 42 4.16 -0.46 -2.71
N ILE A 43 2.86 -0.23 -2.49
CA ILE A 43 2.10 -0.81 -1.38
C ILE A 43 1.02 -1.74 -1.91
N LEU A 44 1.10 -3.02 -1.55
CA LEU A 44 0.03 -3.98 -1.79
C LEU A 44 -0.97 -3.93 -0.63
N TRP A 45 -2.20 -3.53 -0.94
CA TRP A 45 -3.32 -3.51 -0.02
C TRP A 45 -4.24 -4.70 -0.26
N ARG A 46 -4.76 -5.25 0.83
CA ARG A 46 -5.74 -6.33 0.77
C ARG A 46 -6.94 -6.05 1.67
N ASN A 47 -8.12 -6.23 1.09
CA ASN A 47 -9.36 -6.20 1.84
C ASN A 47 -9.53 -7.53 2.57
N THR A 48 -9.47 -7.51 3.90
CA THR A 48 -9.51 -8.70 4.76
C THR A 48 -10.87 -9.38 4.76
N SER A 49 -11.94 -8.65 4.42
CA SER A 49 -13.31 -9.18 4.40
C SER A 49 -13.69 -9.83 3.07
N THR A 50 -13.16 -9.32 1.95
CA THR A 50 -13.58 -9.71 0.59
C THR A 50 -12.50 -10.37 -0.23
N GLY A 51 -11.21 -10.23 0.13
CA GLY A 51 -10.08 -10.68 -0.70
C GLY A 51 -9.70 -9.73 -1.83
N GLY A 52 -10.41 -8.61 -2.00
CA GLY A 52 -10.05 -7.57 -2.97
C GLY A 52 -8.61 -7.10 -2.74
N THR A 53 -7.82 -7.07 -3.81
CA THR A 53 -6.38 -6.78 -3.72
C THR A 53 -6.02 -5.68 -4.73
N VAL A 54 -5.32 -4.66 -4.25
CA VAL A 54 -4.88 -3.52 -5.07
C VAL A 54 -3.44 -3.17 -4.76
N VAL A 55 -2.72 -2.66 -5.76
CA VAL A 55 -1.42 -2.03 -5.60
C VAL A 55 -1.61 -0.53 -5.64
N TRP A 56 -1.09 0.17 -4.64
CA TRP A 56 -0.84 1.59 -4.70
C TRP A 56 0.58 1.78 -5.20
N GLN A 57 0.70 2.27 -6.44
CA GLN A 57 1.98 2.61 -7.04
C GLN A 57 2.50 3.91 -6.41
N MET A 58 3.76 3.93 -6.02
CA MET A 58 4.34 5.01 -5.24
C MET A 58 5.49 5.68 -6.01
N ASN A 59 5.53 7.01 -5.92
CA ASN A 59 6.68 7.81 -6.31
C ASN A 59 7.14 8.65 -5.11
N GLY A 60 8.12 8.14 -4.37
CA GLY A 60 8.55 8.70 -3.09
C GLY A 60 7.40 8.78 -2.08
N LEU A 61 7.00 10.00 -1.70
CA LEU A 61 5.92 10.24 -0.75
C LEU A 61 4.54 10.44 -1.40
N ALA A 62 4.41 10.17 -2.71
CA ALA A 62 3.17 10.35 -3.45
C ALA A 62 2.61 9.01 -3.97
N GLN A 63 1.29 8.84 -3.87
CA GLN A 63 0.57 7.74 -4.53
C GLN A 63 0.34 8.13 -5.99
N GLU A 64 1.03 7.46 -6.91
CA GLU A 64 0.99 7.76 -8.35
C GLU A 64 -0.26 7.15 -9.01
N ALA A 65 -0.59 5.91 -8.67
CA ALA A 65 -1.73 5.21 -9.24
C ALA A 65 -2.28 4.13 -8.30
N VAL A 66 -3.52 3.68 -8.58
CA VAL A 66 -4.11 2.49 -7.96
C VAL A 66 -4.36 1.47 -9.06
N GLN A 67 -3.77 0.29 -8.94
CA GLN A 67 -4.00 -0.84 -9.83
C GLN A 67 -4.75 -1.95 -9.09
N SER A 68 -5.92 -2.35 -9.61
CA SER A 68 -6.61 -3.54 -9.10
C SER A 68 -5.94 -4.80 -9.64
N ILE A 69 -5.67 -5.76 -8.76
CA ILE A 69 -5.12 -7.09 -9.10
C ILE A 69 -6.23 -8.15 -9.08
N GLY A 70 -7.44 -7.78 -8.65
CA GLY A 70 -8.59 -8.65 -8.58
C GLY A 70 -8.84 -9.18 -7.17
N ASN A 71 -9.59 -10.29 -7.10
CA ASN A 71 -9.97 -10.90 -5.82
C ASN A 71 -9.12 -12.14 -5.57
N VAL A 72 -8.22 -12.05 -4.59
CA VAL A 72 -7.47 -13.19 -4.07
C VAL A 72 -8.21 -13.64 -2.82
N SER A 73 -8.88 -14.80 -2.87
CA SER A 73 -9.73 -15.25 -1.74
C SER A 73 -8.92 -15.28 -0.45
N GLY A 74 -9.52 -14.87 0.67
CA GLY A 74 -8.86 -14.76 1.99
C GLY A 74 -8.23 -16.06 2.52
N THR A 75 -8.47 -17.18 1.86
CA THR A 75 -7.86 -18.50 2.13
C THR A 75 -6.48 -18.68 1.50
N TRP A 76 -6.07 -17.79 0.59
CA TRP A 76 -4.73 -17.75 0.02
C TRP A 76 -3.94 -16.59 0.63
N ASP A 77 -2.67 -16.83 0.98
CA ASP A 77 -1.77 -15.77 1.42
C ASP A 77 -1.02 -15.14 0.25
N VAL A 78 -0.76 -13.84 0.36
CA VAL A 78 0.25 -13.18 -0.48
C VAL A 78 1.58 -13.38 0.24
N GLN A 79 2.51 -14.12 -0.38
CA GLN A 79 3.83 -14.36 0.19
C GLN A 79 4.82 -13.26 -0.11
#